data_AF-A0A660W3R4-F1
#
_entry.id   AF-A0A660W3R4-F1
#
_cell.length_a   1.000
_cell.length_b   1.000
_cell.length_c   1.000
_cell.angle_alpha   90.00
_cell.angle_beta   90.00
_cell.angle_gamma   90.00
#
_symmetry.space_group_name_H-M   'P 1'
#
loop_
_entity.id
_entity.type
_entity.pdbx_description
1 polymer ?
#
loop_
_entity_poly.entity_id
_entity_poly.type
_entity_poly.pdbx_seq_one_letter_code
_entity_poly.pdbx_strand_id
1 'polypeptide(L)'
;MSDYDKKRATIERNLAEVRRRMAAACERSGRKADEVTLIAVTKTVGLEEIDILADLGVSRMAESRVQNAAAKIPAAPAGIEWHMIGHLQRNKAKRALEMFPLIDAVDSVRLAKEINKHAEHMGKTVPVLLEVKTGGEEAKHG
;
A
#
# COMPACT_ATOMS: atom_id res chain seq x y z
N MET A 1 -24.86 8.16 18.45
CA MET A 1 -23.75 7.49 17.75
C MET A 1 -22.94 8.56 17.04
N SER A 2 -21.67 8.71 17.41
CA SER A 2 -20.79 9.75 16.86
C SER A 2 -20.51 9.51 15.37
N ASP A 3 -19.98 10.51 14.67
CA ASP A 3 -19.54 10.34 13.27
C ASP A 3 -18.45 9.26 13.15
N TYR A 4 -17.53 9.25 14.12
CA TYR A 4 -16.51 8.22 14.28
C TYR A 4 -17.11 6.81 14.39
N ASP A 5 -18.12 6.60 15.24
CA ASP A 5 -18.77 5.29 15.43
C ASP A 5 -19.45 4.80 14.14
N LYS A 6 -20.12 5.70 13.41
CA LYS A 6 -20.74 5.38 12.11
C LYS A 6 -19.70 4.97 11.08
N LYS A 7 -18.57 5.69 11.06
CA LYS A 7 -17.45 5.40 10.15
C LYS A 7 -16.79 4.08 10.50
N ARG A 8 -16.53 3.82 11.78
CA ARG A 8 -15.98 2.56 12.29
C ARG A 8 -16.86 1.38 11.92
N ALA A 9 -18.16 1.44 12.21
CA ALA A 9 -19.10 0.39 11.86
C ALA A 9 -19.17 0.12 10.35
N THR A 10 -19.05 1.18 9.54
CA THR A 10 -19.01 1.04 8.07
C THR A 10 -17.74 0.36 7.60
N ILE A 11 -16.57 0.77 8.11
CA ILE A 11 -15.28 0.17 7.74
C ILE A 11 -15.22 -1.30 8.20
N GLU A 12 -15.65 -1.60 9.42
CA GLU A 12 -15.69 -2.96 9.96
C GLU A 12 -16.54 -3.90 9.11
N ARG A 13 -17.78 -3.50 8.76
CA ARG A 13 -18.65 -4.28 7.88
C ARG A 13 -18.01 -4.52 6.52
N ASN A 14 -17.45 -3.48 5.90
CA ASN A 14 -16.84 -3.58 4.58
C ASN A 14 -15.59 -4.47 4.61
N LEU A 15 -14.77 -4.36 5.65
CA LEU A 15 -13.59 -5.18 5.86
C LEU A 15 -13.96 -6.67 6.02
N ALA A 16 -14.99 -6.97 6.81
CA ALA A 16 -15.51 -8.33 6.96
C ALA A 16 -16.00 -8.90 5.63
N GLU A 17 -16.70 -8.10 4.83
CA GLU A 17 -17.15 -8.52 3.51
C GLU A 17 -15.98 -8.81 2.55
N VAL A 18 -14.96 -7.94 2.53
CA VAL A 18 -13.75 -8.13 1.71
C VAL A 18 -13.02 -9.41 2.12
N ARG A 19 -12.79 -9.62 3.43
CA ARG A 19 -12.15 -10.84 3.95
C ARG A 19 -12.93 -12.10 3.56
N ARG A 20 -14.27 -12.08 3.66
CA ARG A 20 -15.13 -13.19 3.21
C ARG A 20 -14.98 -13.46 1.71
N ARG A 21 -14.97 -12.41 0.88
CA ARG A 21 -14.79 -12.54 -0.58
C ARG A 21 -13.43 -13.10 -0.94
N MET A 22 -12.38 -12.68 -0.24
CA MET A 22 -11.02 -13.22 -0.39
C MET A 22 -10.98 -14.71 -0.06
N ALA A 23 -11.52 -15.11 1.09
CA ALA A 23 -11.56 -16.51 1.51
C ALA A 23 -12.29 -17.40 0.48
N ALA A 24 -13.48 -16.98 0.04
CA ALA A 24 -14.24 -17.71 -0.97
C ALA A 24 -13.51 -17.79 -2.32
N ALA A 25 -12.75 -16.75 -2.70
CA ALA A 25 -11.94 -16.78 -3.92
C ALA A 25 -10.76 -17.77 -3.79
N CYS A 26 -10.08 -17.79 -2.64
CA CYS A 26 -9.00 -18.74 -2.36
C CYS A 26 -9.50 -20.19 -2.43
N GLU A 27 -10.65 -20.47 -1.80
CA GLU A 27 -11.30 -21.78 -1.82
C GLU A 27 -11.61 -22.24 -3.25
N ARG A 28 -12.27 -21.41 -4.06
CA ARG A 28 -12.56 -21.74 -5.47
C ARG A 28 -11.32 -21.97 -6.32
N SER A 29 -10.19 -21.37 -5.94
CA SER A 29 -8.90 -21.49 -6.64
C SER A 29 -7.97 -22.55 -6.03
N GLY A 30 -8.40 -23.28 -4.99
CA GLY A 30 -7.58 -24.29 -4.31
C GLY A 30 -6.35 -23.72 -3.59
N ARG A 31 -6.39 -22.43 -3.22
CA ARG A 31 -5.31 -21.72 -2.52
C ARG A 31 -5.62 -21.58 -1.04
N LYS A 32 -4.59 -21.49 -0.20
CA LYS A 32 -4.77 -21.12 1.21
C LYS A 32 -5.00 -19.62 1.34
N ALA A 33 -5.80 -19.22 2.32
CA ALA A 33 -6.14 -17.82 2.55
C ALA A 33 -4.93 -16.96 2.96
N ASP A 34 -3.92 -17.56 3.62
CA ASP A 34 -2.69 -16.89 4.04
C ASP A 34 -1.72 -16.60 2.88
N GLU A 35 -1.93 -17.21 1.70
CA GLU A 35 -1.19 -16.88 0.49
C GLU A 35 -1.67 -15.60 -0.20
N VAL A 36 -2.77 -15.00 0.27
CA VAL A 36 -3.34 -13.77 -0.29
C VAL A 36 -3.36 -12.70 0.80
N THR A 37 -2.61 -11.63 0.54
CA THR A 37 -2.51 -10.50 1.45
C THR A 37 -3.55 -9.43 1.11
N LEU A 38 -4.27 -8.95 2.12
CA LEU A 38 -5.06 -7.72 2.02
C LEU A 38 -4.16 -6.50 2.23
N ILE A 39 -4.16 -5.57 1.29
CA ILE A 39 -3.52 -4.26 1.41
C ILE A 39 -4.61 -3.20 1.30
N ALA A 40 -4.81 -2.41 2.36
CA ALA A 40 -5.81 -1.34 2.35
C ALA A 40 -5.24 -0.08 1.69
N VAL A 41 -5.87 0.39 0.60
CA VAL A 41 -5.45 1.59 -0.11
C VAL A 41 -6.03 2.84 0.56
N THR A 42 -5.16 3.69 1.11
CA THR A 42 -5.57 4.84 1.95
C THR A 42 -5.45 6.19 1.25
N LYS A 43 -5.19 6.20 -0.06
CA LYS A 43 -4.85 7.41 -0.85
C LYS A 43 -5.86 8.57 -0.75
N THR A 44 -7.13 8.29 -0.46
CA THR A 44 -8.22 9.28 -0.38
C THR A 44 -8.78 9.49 1.02
N VAL A 45 -8.22 8.85 2.05
CA VAL A 45 -8.71 8.92 3.43
C VAL A 45 -7.65 9.53 4.37
N GLY A 46 -8.09 9.96 5.56
CA GLY A 46 -7.27 10.61 6.56
C GLY A 46 -6.74 9.64 7.62
N LEU A 47 -6.19 10.22 8.70
CA LEU A 47 -5.66 9.45 9.84
C LEU A 47 -6.76 8.70 10.59
N GLU A 48 -7.95 9.27 10.70
CA GLU A 48 -9.06 8.62 11.41
C GLU A 48 -9.42 7.25 10.80
N GLU A 49 -9.50 7.15 9.47
CA GLU A 49 -9.72 5.87 8.80
C GLU A 49 -8.55 4.90 8.94
N ILE A 50 -7.31 5.42 8.93
CA ILE A 50 -6.09 4.64 9.15
C ILE A 50 -6.10 4.03 10.56
N ASP A 51 -6.46 4.82 11.58
CA ASP A 51 -6.55 4.36 12.96
C ASP A 51 -7.61 3.26 13.12
N ILE A 52 -8.80 3.47 12.54
CA ILE A 52 -9.86 2.47 12.52
C ILE A 52 -9.38 1.16 11.85
N LEU A 53 -8.71 1.25 10.70
CA LEU A 53 -8.22 0.08 9.99
C LEU A 53 -7.16 -0.67 10.80
N ALA A 54 -6.23 0.04 11.42
CA ALA A 54 -5.20 -0.52 12.28
C ALA A 54 -5.83 -1.25 13.49
N ASP A 55 -6.80 -0.62 14.16
CA ASP A 55 -7.55 -1.22 15.28
C ASP A 55 -8.31 -2.49 14.87
N LEU A 56 -8.79 -2.56 13.63
CA LEU A 56 -9.47 -3.74 13.07
C LEU A 56 -8.49 -4.82 12.55
N GLY A 57 -7.19 -4.66 12.86
CA GLY A 57 -6.14 -5.62 12.55
C GLY A 57 -5.66 -5.57 11.10
N VAL A 58 -5.83 -4.45 10.41
CA VAL A 58 -5.18 -4.24 9.10
C VAL A 58 -3.78 -3.72 9.33
N SER A 59 -2.78 -4.58 9.10
CA SER A 59 -1.36 -4.25 9.29
C SER A 59 -0.65 -3.77 8.01
N ARG A 60 -1.30 -3.83 6.84
CA ARG A 60 -0.72 -3.43 5.56
C ARG A 60 -1.57 -2.39 4.85
N MET A 61 -0.96 -1.26 4.52
CA MET A 61 -1.64 -0.12 3.90
C MET A 61 -0.83 0.47 2.76
N ALA A 62 -1.50 1.14 1.83
CA ALA A 62 -0.88 1.63 0.61
C ALA A 62 -1.24 3.07 0.29
N GLU A 63 -0.22 3.83 -0.12
CA GLU A 63 -0.35 5.19 -0.64
C GLU A 63 0.12 5.27 -2.09
N SER A 64 -0.51 6.14 -2.87
CA SER A 64 -0.16 6.32 -4.28
C SER A 64 0.77 7.52 -4.53
N ARG A 65 0.95 8.39 -3.53
CA ARG A 65 1.76 9.62 -3.66
C ARG A 65 2.60 9.83 -2.42
N VAL A 66 3.90 10.06 -2.64
CA VAL A 66 4.89 10.34 -1.59
C VAL A 66 4.48 11.55 -0.73
N GLN A 67 3.85 12.57 -1.32
CA GLN A 67 3.39 13.75 -0.60
C GLN A 67 2.28 13.44 0.41
N ASN A 68 1.29 12.63 -0.01
CA ASN A 68 0.19 12.22 0.87
C ASN A 68 0.72 11.35 2.01
N ALA A 69 1.63 10.43 1.68
CA ALA A 69 2.28 9.56 2.65
C ALA A 69 3.08 10.36 3.69
N ALA A 70 3.82 11.38 3.26
CA ALA A 70 4.61 12.24 4.16
C ALA A 70 3.75 12.99 5.19
N ALA A 71 2.47 13.24 4.88
CA ALA A 71 1.53 13.87 5.82
C ALA A 71 0.87 12.86 6.78
N LYS A 72 0.78 11.56 6.42
CA LYS A 72 0.04 10.54 7.18
C LYS A 72 0.95 9.60 7.97
N ILE A 73 1.95 9.01 7.31
CA ILE A 73 2.77 7.93 7.88
C ILE A 73 3.41 8.30 9.23
N PRO A 74 3.99 9.51 9.42
CA PRO A 74 4.58 9.88 10.70
C PRO A 74 3.59 9.99 11.86
N ALA A 75 2.30 10.19 11.56
CA ALA A 75 1.22 10.34 12.54
C ALA A 75 0.34 9.08 12.64
N ALA A 76 0.61 8.06 11.83
CA ALA A 76 -0.14 6.81 11.84
C ALA A 76 0.31 5.90 13.00
N PRO A 77 -0.54 4.93 13.41
CA PRO A 77 -0.17 3.92 14.38
C PRO A 77 1.08 3.15 13.96
N ALA A 78 1.90 2.77 14.94
CA ALA A 78 3.07 1.93 14.70
C ALA A 78 2.66 0.52 14.23
N GLY A 79 3.58 -0.18 13.56
CA GLY A 79 3.37 -1.56 13.11
C GLY A 79 2.63 -1.72 11.78
N ILE A 80 2.30 -0.61 11.10
CA ILE A 80 1.78 -0.65 9.73
C ILE A 80 2.93 -0.80 8.73
N GLU A 81 2.85 -1.81 7.88
CA GLU A 81 3.70 -1.98 6.71
C GLU A 81 3.12 -1.17 5.53
N TRP A 82 3.86 -0.16 5.09
CA TRP A 82 3.43 0.77 4.05
C TRP A 82 3.93 0.36 2.66
N HIS A 83 3.03 0.36 1.69
CA HIS A 83 3.32 0.07 0.28
C HIS A 83 3.20 1.34 -0.58
N MET A 84 4.20 1.59 -1.43
CA MET A 84 4.09 2.60 -2.49
C MET A 84 3.55 1.94 -3.76
N ILE A 85 2.27 2.16 -4.06
CA ILE A 85 1.57 1.49 -5.20
C ILE A 85 1.30 2.41 -6.39
N GLY A 86 1.67 3.69 -6.29
CA GLY A 86 1.49 4.65 -7.37
C GLY A 86 2.78 4.90 -8.13
N HIS A 87 2.66 5.43 -9.35
CA HIS A 87 3.82 5.80 -10.17
C HIS A 87 4.82 6.65 -9.37
N LEU A 88 6.05 6.15 -9.27
CA LEU A 88 7.11 6.80 -8.51
C LEU A 88 8.04 7.58 -9.45
N GLN A 89 7.90 8.90 -9.42
CA GLN A 89 8.83 9.78 -10.11
C GLN A 89 10.25 9.62 -9.53
N ARG A 90 11.27 9.47 -10.38
CA ARG A 90 12.67 9.25 -9.97
C ARG A 90 13.18 10.26 -8.94
N ASN A 91 12.86 11.55 -9.10
CA ASN A 91 13.26 12.60 -8.15
C ASN A 91 12.60 12.49 -6.76
N LYS A 92 11.59 11.63 -6.60
CA LYS A 92 10.93 11.32 -5.32
C LYS A 92 11.45 10.04 -4.68
N ALA A 93 12.33 9.28 -5.35
CA ALA A 93 12.80 7.97 -4.90
C ALA A 93 13.42 8.03 -3.49
N LYS A 94 14.35 8.96 -3.23
CA LYS A 94 14.93 9.15 -1.88
C LYS A 94 13.86 9.31 -0.81
N ARG A 95 12.89 10.21 -1.04
CA ARG A 95 11.82 10.48 -0.07
C ARG A 95 10.89 9.28 0.11
N ALA A 96 10.63 8.51 -0.94
CA ALA A 96 9.88 7.27 -0.83
C ALA A 96 10.59 6.26 0.08
N LEU A 97 11.91 6.09 -0.05
CA LEU A 97 12.70 5.15 0.76
C LEU A 97 12.80 5.51 2.25
N GLU A 98 12.50 6.76 2.62
CA GLU A 98 12.39 7.17 4.02
C GLU A 98 11.11 6.65 4.68
N MET A 99 10.09 6.29 3.89
CA MET A 99 8.73 6.00 4.38
C MET A 99 8.22 4.61 4.02
N PHE A 100 8.62 4.07 2.87
CA PHE A 100 8.10 2.82 2.34
C PHE A 100 9.17 1.72 2.43
N PRO A 101 8.93 0.64 3.21
CA PRO A 101 9.79 -0.53 3.19
C PRO A 101 9.72 -1.32 1.87
N LEU A 102 8.67 -1.14 1.07
CA LEU A 102 8.43 -1.85 -0.18
C LEU A 102 7.84 -0.90 -1.24
N ILE A 103 8.31 -1.01 -2.49
CA ILE A 103 7.78 -0.26 -3.63
C ILE A 103 7.18 -1.22 -4.65
N ASP A 104 5.88 -1.12 -4.88
CA ASP A 104 5.13 -2.03 -5.75
C ASP A 104 5.09 -1.56 -7.22
N ALA A 105 5.53 -0.33 -7.48
CA ALA A 105 5.34 0.38 -8.74
C ALA A 105 6.65 0.69 -9.49
N VAL A 106 7.55 -0.30 -9.63
CA VAL A 106 8.78 -0.14 -10.42
C VAL A 106 8.53 -0.52 -11.88
N ASP A 107 8.41 0.48 -12.74
CA ASP A 107 8.06 0.35 -14.16
C ASP A 107 9.27 0.38 -15.12
N SER A 108 10.48 0.65 -14.61
CA SER A 108 11.64 0.87 -15.47
C SER A 108 12.98 0.61 -14.80
N VAL A 109 13.96 0.17 -15.59
CA VAL A 109 15.36 0.01 -15.15
C VAL A 109 15.94 1.33 -14.64
N ARG A 110 15.52 2.47 -15.21
CA ARG A 110 15.97 3.79 -14.76
C ARG A 110 15.48 4.10 -13.35
N LEU A 111 14.23 3.79 -13.04
CA LEU A 111 13.68 3.94 -11.69
C LEU A 111 14.36 2.96 -10.72
N ALA A 112 14.52 1.70 -11.10
CA ALA A 112 15.22 0.70 -10.30
C ALA A 112 16.65 1.13 -9.93
N LYS A 113 17.41 1.70 -10.89
CA LYS A 113 18.75 2.24 -10.65
C LYS A 113 18.75 3.41 -9.67
N GLU A 114 17.78 4.32 -9.77
CA GLU A 114 17.68 5.46 -8.83
C GLU A 114 17.30 5.00 -7.42
N ILE A 115 16.40 4.03 -7.31
CA ILE A 115 16.05 3.37 -6.04
C ILE A 115 17.29 2.72 -5.44
N ASN A 116 18.00 1.88 -6.20
CA ASN A 116 19.20 1.18 -5.73
C ASN A 116 20.26 2.17 -5.22
N LYS A 117 20.56 3.22 -6.00
CA LYS A 117 21.49 4.26 -5.61
C LYS A 117 21.13 4.86 -4.24
N HIS A 118 19.88 5.25 -4.03
CA HIS A 118 19.48 5.83 -2.75
C HIS A 118 19.45 4.80 -1.60
N ALA A 119 19.03 3.56 -1.88
CA ALA A 119 19.03 2.48 -0.90
C ALA A 119 20.47 2.16 -0.40
N GLU A 120 21.44 2.09 -1.32
CA GLU A 120 22.86 1.93 -1.00
C GLU A 120 23.39 3.06 -0.10
N HIS A 121 23.08 4.31 -0.42
CA HIS A 121 23.48 5.46 0.42
C HIS A 121 22.84 5.41 1.82
N MET A 122 21.69 4.78 1.96
CA MET A 122 20.99 4.59 3.24
C MET A 122 21.39 3.29 3.95
N GLY A 123 22.25 2.45 3.35
CA GLY A 123 22.66 1.17 3.90
C GLY A 123 21.51 0.15 3.98
N LYS A 124 20.55 0.18 3.04
CA LYS A 124 19.37 -0.69 3.03
C LYS A 124 19.25 -1.47 1.72
N THR A 125 18.60 -2.63 1.81
CA THR A 125 18.05 -3.34 0.65
C THR A 125 16.54 -3.18 0.69
N VAL A 126 15.97 -2.72 -0.42
CA VAL A 126 14.54 -2.40 -0.51
C VAL A 126 13.90 -3.39 -1.48
N PRO A 127 12.98 -4.25 -1.03
CA PRO A 127 12.22 -5.08 -1.94
C PRO A 127 11.38 -4.21 -2.88
N VAL A 128 11.23 -4.68 -4.11
CA VAL A 128 10.41 -4.01 -5.13
C VAL A 128 9.59 -5.03 -5.90
N LEU A 129 8.43 -4.62 -6.40
CA LEU A 129 7.68 -5.34 -7.41
C LEU A 129 7.84 -4.62 -8.76
N LEU A 130 7.92 -5.40 -9.83
CA LEU A 130 7.92 -4.87 -11.19
C LEU A 130 6.47 -4.63 -11.61
N GLU A 131 6.16 -3.38 -11.93
CA GLU A 131 4.89 -3.02 -12.55
C GLU A 131 4.95 -3.43 -14.02
N VAL A 132 4.03 -4.29 -14.44
CA VAL A 132 3.95 -4.78 -15.81
C VAL A 132 2.58 -4.45 -16.37
N LYS A 133 2.55 -3.73 -17.49
CA LYS A 133 1.33 -3.47 -18.23
C LYS A 133 0.76 -4.75 -18.86
N THR A 134 -0.38 -5.21 -18.34
CA THR A 134 -1.07 -6.43 -18.83
C THR A 134 -2.28 -6.15 -19.73
N GLY A 135 -2.73 -4.88 -19.82
CA GLY A 135 -3.87 -4.46 -20.63
C GLY A 135 -3.49 -3.66 -21.88
N GLY A 136 -4.35 -3.68 -22.90
CA GLY A 136 -4.11 -3.03 -24.21
C GLY A 136 -4.36 -1.51 -24.27
N GLU A 137 -4.76 -0.86 -23.18
CA GLU A 137 -5.02 0.59 -23.16
C GLU A 137 -3.71 1.38 -23.17
N GLU A 138 -3.45 2.20 -24.20
CA GLU A 138 -2.20 2.95 -24.36
C GLU A 138 -1.88 3.89 -23.17
N ALA A 139 -2.88 4.44 -22.51
CA ALA A 139 -2.75 5.56 -21.56
C ALA A 139 -2.41 5.20 -20.10
N LYS A 140 -2.08 3.94 -19.77
CA LYS A 140 -1.74 3.53 -18.39
C LYS A 140 -0.29 3.06 -18.29
N HIS A 141 0.34 3.44 -17.18
CA HIS A 141 1.70 3.08 -16.77
C HIS A 141 1.87 1.55 -16.61
N GLY A 142 3.12 1.11 -16.61
CA GLY A 142 3.58 -0.27 -16.42
C GLY A 142 4.64 -0.68 -17.42
#